data_AF-A0A7V6PXG3-F1
#
_entry.id   AF-A0A7V6PXG3-F1
#
_cell.length_a   1.000
_cell.length_b   1.000
_cell.length_c   1.000
_cell.angle_alpha   90.00
_cell.angle_beta   90.00
_cell.angle_gamma   90.00
#
_symmetry.space_group_name_H-M   'P 1'
#
loop_
_entity.id
_entity.type
_entity.pdbx_description
1 polymer ?
#
loop_
_entity_poly.entity_id
_entity_poly.type
_entity_poly.pdbx_seq_one_letter_code
_entity_poly.pdbx_strand_id
1 'polypeptide(L)'
;MFRIWLTNVIRRGMPDEKGNEIEKIIEESEEIDTMIYAMEIALRNKMEEMELKGRQEGKIEGKFEGKLEVAKKMFIAGMDLTQISAFIEIPEKDLVKLITIDDNATKRT
;
A
#
# COMPACT_ATOMS: atom_id res chain seq x y z
N MET A 1 -5.84 16.27 -21.86
CA MET A 1 -4.72 15.41 -21.41
C MET A 1 -5.07 13.92 -21.52
N PHE A 2 -6.27 13.50 -21.15
CA PHE A 2 -6.69 12.10 -21.16
C PHE A 2 -6.91 11.48 -22.56
N ARG A 3 -7.42 12.23 -23.55
CA ARG A 3 -7.52 11.76 -24.96
C ARG A 3 -6.18 11.26 -25.49
N ILE A 4 -5.13 12.08 -25.34
CA ILE A 4 -3.76 11.74 -25.76
C ILE A 4 -3.26 10.47 -25.04
N TRP A 5 -3.52 10.36 -23.74
CA TRP A 5 -3.14 9.17 -22.97
C TRP A 5 -3.90 7.92 -23.44
N LEU A 6 -5.22 8.01 -23.63
CA LEU A 6 -6.06 6.89 -24.07
C LEU A 6 -5.65 6.41 -25.47
N THR A 7 -5.44 7.35 -26.40
CA THR A 7 -4.90 7.07 -27.73
C THR A 7 -3.58 6.31 -27.65
N ASN A 8 -2.66 6.73 -26.77
CA ASN A 8 -1.38 6.04 -26.58
C ASN A 8 -1.53 4.62 -25.98
N VAL A 9 -2.52 4.40 -25.12
CA VAL A 9 -2.83 3.07 -24.58
C VAL A 9 -3.37 2.16 -25.69
N ILE A 10 -4.29 2.66 -26.51
CA ILE A 10 -4.85 1.91 -27.64
C ILE A 10 -3.76 1.54 -28.64
N ARG A 11 -2.92 2.50 -29.07
CA ARG A 11 -1.81 2.22 -30.00
C ARG A 11 -0.82 1.17 -29.47
N ARG A 12 -0.65 1.06 -28.15
CA ARG A 12 0.20 0.04 -27.54
C ARG A 12 -0.46 -1.34 -27.47
N GLY A 13 -1.76 -1.40 -27.16
CA GLY A 13 -2.49 -2.67 -27.02
C GLY A 13 -3.02 -3.21 -28.35
N MET A 14 -3.24 -2.34 -29.34
CA MET A 14 -3.91 -2.64 -30.60
C MET A 14 -3.33 -1.75 -31.72
N PRO A 15 -2.16 -2.11 -32.28
CA PRO A 15 -1.50 -1.32 -33.33
C PRO A 15 -2.03 -1.60 -34.75
N ASP A 16 -3.11 -2.36 -34.88
CA ASP A 16 -3.71 -2.74 -36.16
C ASP A 16 -4.72 -1.69 -36.66
N GLU A 17 -5.31 -1.95 -37.82
CA GLU A 17 -6.25 -1.05 -38.48
C GLU A 17 -7.48 -0.72 -37.60
N LYS A 18 -7.90 -1.67 -36.75
CA LYS A 18 -8.99 -1.48 -35.80
C LYS A 18 -8.62 -0.48 -34.71
N GLY A 19 -7.38 -0.49 -34.23
CA GLY A 19 -6.87 0.50 -33.30
C GLY A 19 -6.96 1.93 -33.85
N ASN A 20 -6.64 2.11 -35.14
CA ASN A 20 -6.72 3.42 -35.81
C ASN A 20 -8.16 3.91 -36.01
N GLU A 21 -9.10 3.01 -36.30
CA GLU A 21 -10.53 3.36 -36.39
C GLU A 21 -11.08 3.85 -35.05
N ILE A 22 -10.72 3.17 -33.96
CA ILE A 22 -11.12 3.56 -32.60
C ILE A 22 -10.48 4.90 -32.21
N GLU A 23 -9.21 5.15 -32.58
CA GLU A 23 -8.54 6.44 -32.36
C GLU A 23 -9.31 7.59 -33.02
N LYS A 24 -9.75 7.43 -34.28
CA LYS A 24 -10.58 8.43 -34.97
C LYS A 24 -11.92 8.69 -34.30
N ILE A 25 -12.63 7.62 -33.91
CA ILE A 25 -13.92 7.75 -33.21
C ILE A 25 -13.74 8.51 -31.90
N ILE A 26 -12.65 8.21 -31.18
CA ILE A 26 -12.29 8.94 -29.97
C ILE A 26 -12.13 10.41 -30.33
N GLU A 27 -11.25 10.77 -31.25
CA GLU A 27 -10.98 12.18 -31.63
C GLU A 27 -12.22 12.97 -32.06
N GLU A 28 -13.15 12.36 -32.79
CA GLU A 28 -14.28 13.06 -33.42
C GLU A 28 -15.54 13.17 -32.54
N SER A 29 -15.66 12.39 -31.46
CA SER A 29 -16.87 12.36 -30.64
C SER A 29 -16.85 13.33 -29.45
N GLU A 30 -17.82 14.24 -29.38
CA GLU A 30 -18.07 15.11 -28.21
C GLU A 30 -18.66 14.35 -27.01
N GLU A 31 -19.44 13.28 -27.22
CA GLU A 31 -19.98 12.45 -26.13
C GLU A 31 -18.85 11.78 -25.32
N ILE A 32 -17.72 11.49 -26.00
CA ILE A 32 -16.53 10.95 -25.36
C ILE A 32 -15.89 11.95 -24.39
N ASP A 33 -16.02 13.27 -24.57
CA ASP A 33 -15.52 14.24 -23.58
C ASP A 33 -16.24 14.13 -22.25
N THR A 34 -17.56 13.90 -22.28
CA THR A 34 -18.35 13.73 -21.05
C THR A 34 -17.96 12.43 -20.34
N MET A 35 -17.75 11.35 -21.09
CA MET A 35 -17.28 10.08 -20.54
C MET A 35 -15.85 10.20 -19.98
N ILE A 36 -14.96 10.90 -20.68
CA ILE A 36 -13.59 11.18 -20.23
C ILE A 36 -13.62 11.96 -18.92
N TYR A 37 -14.46 13.00 -18.83
CA TYR A 37 -14.61 13.77 -17.60
C TYR A 37 -15.09 12.91 -16.42
N ALA A 38 -16.10 12.06 -16.64
CA ALA A 38 -16.58 11.12 -15.63
C ALA A 38 -15.49 10.12 -15.19
N MET A 39 -14.70 9.62 -16.14
CA MET A 39 -13.56 8.73 -15.85
C MET A 39 -12.44 9.45 -15.09
N GLU A 40 -12.11 10.70 -15.44
CA GLU A 40 -11.13 11.51 -14.73
C GLU A 40 -11.54 11.72 -13.26
N ILE A 41 -12.82 11.98 -13.00
CA ILE A 41 -13.36 12.08 -11.64
C ILE A 41 -13.24 10.74 -10.91
N ALA A 42 -13.68 9.64 -11.54
CA ALA A 42 -13.63 8.32 -10.93
C ALA A 42 -12.20 7.91 -10.56
N LEU A 43 -11.23 8.15 -11.46
CA LEU A 43 -9.82 7.87 -11.22
C LEU A 43 -9.25 8.74 -10.10
N ARG A 44 -9.55 10.05 -10.09
CA ARG A 44 -9.11 10.96 -9.03
C ARG A 44 -9.62 10.52 -7.66
N ASN A 45 -10.92 10.25 -7.56
CA ASN A 45 -11.54 9.78 -6.32
C ASN A 45 -10.91 8.48 -5.84
N LYS A 46 -10.62 7.55 -6.77
CA LYS A 46 -9.98 6.28 -6.41
C LYS A 46 -8.54 6.47 -5.95
N MET A 47 -7.79 7.37 -6.55
CA MET A 47 -6.43 7.70 -6.11
C MET A 47 -6.43 8.31 -4.70
N GLU A 48 -7.35 9.21 -4.40
CA GLU A 48 -7.51 9.80 -3.06
C GLU A 48 -7.90 8.75 -2.01
N GLU A 49 -8.82 7.83 -2.36
CA GLU A 49 -9.20 6.70 -1.50
C GLU A 49 -7.99 5.80 -1.20
N MET A 50 -7.20 5.45 -2.23
CA MET A 50 -6.00 4.63 -2.07
C MET A 50 -4.94 5.32 -1.23
N GLU A 51 -4.72 6.62 -1.41
CA GLU A 51 -3.76 7.39 -0.60
C GLU A 51 -4.20 7.47 0.86
N LEU A 52 -5.50 7.69 1.12
CA LEU A 52 -6.05 7.68 2.46
C LEU A 52 -5.87 6.31 3.13
N LYS A 53 -6.21 5.24 2.41
CA LYS A 53 -6.06 3.86 2.89
C LYS A 53 -4.59 3.55 3.21
N GLY A 54 -3.67 3.89 2.30
CA GLY A 54 -2.24 3.71 2.52
C GLY A 54 -1.71 4.49 3.73
N ARG A 55 -2.16 5.74 3.94
CA ARG A 55 -1.82 6.51 5.14
C ARG A 55 -2.33 5.87 6.43
N GLN A 56 -3.55 5.32 6.41
CA GLN A 56 -4.13 4.65 7.58
C GLN A 56 -3.39 3.35 7.90
N GLU A 57 -3.14 2.52 6.89
CA GLU A 57 -2.37 1.27 7.03
C GLU A 57 -0.96 1.57 7.55
N GLY A 58 -0.24 2.50 6.94
CA GLY A 58 1.11 2.88 7.38
C GLY A 58 1.16 3.46 8.80
N LYS A 59 0.15 4.20 9.23
CA LYS A 59 0.06 4.69 10.62
C LYS A 59 -0.14 3.56 11.62
N ILE A 60 -0.95 2.56 11.27
CA ILE A 60 -1.20 1.39 12.12
C ILE A 60 0.06 0.52 12.20
N GLU A 61 0.66 0.19 11.05
CA GLU A 61 1.89 -0.59 10.96
C GLU A 61 3.03 0.10 11.71
N GLY A 62 3.29 1.38 11.46
CA GLY A 62 4.36 2.11 12.13
C GLY A 62 4.17 2.20 13.66
N LYS A 63 2.92 2.35 14.14
CA LYS A 63 2.64 2.31 15.59
C LYS A 63 2.94 0.93 16.17
N PHE A 64 2.58 -0.15 15.46
CA PHE A 64 2.83 -1.51 15.89
C PHE A 64 4.33 -1.85 15.88
N GLU A 65 5.05 -1.49 14.82
CA GLU A 65 6.50 -1.67 14.69
C GLU A 65 7.27 -0.89 15.79
N GLY A 66 6.89 0.36 16.04
CA GLY A 66 7.49 1.15 17.12
C GLY A 66 7.28 0.52 18.50
N LYS A 67 6.07 0.02 18.80
CA LYS A 67 5.80 -0.73 20.03
C LYS A 67 6.65 -2.02 20.11
N LEU A 68 6.82 -2.74 19.00
CA LEU A 68 7.64 -3.94 18.95
C LEU A 68 9.14 -3.65 19.15
N GLU A 69 9.64 -2.53 18.62
CA GLU A 69 11.02 -2.09 18.85
C GLU A 69 11.27 -1.76 20.33
N VAL A 70 10.32 -1.07 20.98
CA VAL A 70 10.37 -0.83 22.43
C VAL A 70 10.33 -2.15 23.20
N ALA A 71 9.45 -3.08 22.82
CA ALA A 71 9.37 -4.41 23.41
C ALA A 71 10.71 -5.17 23.36
N LYS A 72 11.41 -5.11 22.22
CA LYS A 72 12.76 -5.70 22.07
C LYS A 72 13.74 -5.11 23.08
N LYS A 73 13.78 -3.78 23.21
CA LYS A 73 14.68 -3.09 24.15
C LYS A 73 14.36 -3.47 25.61
N MET A 74 13.07 -3.58 25.94
CA MET A 74 12.61 -4.01 27.27
C MET A 74 13.01 -5.45 27.58
N PHE A 75 12.87 -6.35 26.62
CA PHE A 75 13.28 -7.75 26.76
C PHE A 75 14.79 -7.88 26.97
N ILE A 76 15.60 -7.17 26.16
CA ILE A 76 17.06 -7.11 26.32
C ILE A 76 17.47 -6.54 27.69
N ALA A 77 16.67 -5.60 28.23
CA ALA A 77 16.86 -5.06 29.58
C ALA A 77 16.45 -6.04 30.71
N GLY A 78 16.00 -7.24 30.38
CA GLY A 78 15.70 -8.32 31.33
C GLY A 78 14.26 -8.36 31.82
N MET A 79 13.33 -7.61 31.21
CA MET A 79 11.90 -7.75 31.52
C MET A 79 11.33 -9.03 30.88
N ASP A 80 10.44 -9.71 31.62
CA ASP A 80 9.71 -10.86 31.08
C ASP A 80 8.55 -10.43 30.15
N LEU A 81 8.05 -11.38 29.35
CA LEU A 81 6.99 -11.09 28.37
C LEU A 81 5.68 -10.62 29.00
N THR A 82 5.35 -11.06 30.20
CA THR A 82 4.14 -10.64 30.94
C THR A 82 4.22 -9.17 31.28
N GLN A 83 5.38 -8.73 31.80
CA GLN A 83 5.65 -7.34 32.12
C GLN A 83 5.61 -6.47 30.86
N ILE A 84 6.28 -6.92 29.79
CA ILE A 84 6.33 -6.19 28.52
C ILE A 84 4.93 -6.04 27.92
N SER A 85 4.16 -7.13 27.87
CA SER A 85 2.78 -7.17 27.39
C SER A 85 1.90 -6.13 28.09
N ALA A 86 2.04 -6.02 29.42
CA ALA A 86 1.34 -5.01 30.21
C ALA A 86 1.76 -3.56 29.89
N PHE A 87 3.05 -3.31 29.63
CA PHE A 87 3.57 -1.97 29.36
C PHE A 87 3.21 -1.43 27.97
N ILE A 88 3.26 -2.28 26.95
CA ILE A 88 3.04 -1.86 25.56
C ILE A 88 1.65 -2.18 25.05
N GLU A 89 0.81 -2.83 25.87
CA GLU A 89 -0.56 -3.24 25.55
C GLU A 89 -0.62 -4.12 24.29
N ILE A 90 0.31 -5.07 24.17
CA ILE A 90 0.32 -6.07 23.09
C ILE A 90 0.27 -7.46 23.74
N PRO A 91 -0.66 -8.34 23.32
CA PRO A 91 -0.75 -9.69 23.87
C PRO A 91 0.55 -10.48 23.74
N GLU A 92 0.89 -11.26 24.75
CA GLU A 92 2.14 -12.06 24.79
C GLU A 92 2.31 -12.96 23.56
N LYS A 93 1.22 -13.52 23.03
CA LYS A 93 1.22 -14.33 21.79
C LYS A 93 1.81 -13.58 20.58
N ASP A 94 1.66 -12.27 20.53
CA ASP A 94 2.12 -11.41 19.43
C ASP A 94 3.57 -10.95 19.66
N LEU A 95 4.11 -11.19 20.87
CA LEU A 95 5.50 -10.92 21.28
C LEU A 95 6.42 -12.13 21.09
N VAL A 96 5.91 -13.30 20.68
CA VAL A 96 6.68 -14.54 20.49
C VAL A 96 7.87 -14.35 19.53
N LYS A 97 7.75 -13.42 18.56
CA LYS A 97 8.84 -13.04 17.63
C LYS A 97 10.09 -12.47 18.33
N LEU A 98 9.97 -12.02 19.58
CA LEU A 98 11.08 -11.50 20.37
C LEU A 98 12.00 -12.64 20.87
N ILE A 99 11.44 -13.79 21.23
CA ILE A 99 12.20 -14.94 21.78
C ILE A 99 13.01 -15.64 20.69
N THR A 100 12.49 -15.73 19.46
CA THR A 100 13.15 -16.41 18.33
C THR A 100 14.46 -15.76 17.87
N ILE A 101 14.82 -14.57 18.36
CA ILE A 101 16.07 -13.88 17.98
C ILE A 101 17.26 -14.36 18.85
N ASP A 102 17.01 -14.82 20.08
CA ASP A 102 18.06 -15.09 21.07
C ASP A 102 18.75 -16.46 20.87
N ASP A 103 18.06 -17.45 20.31
CA ASP A 103 18.63 -18.80 20.04
C ASP A 103 19.81 -18.77 19.05
N ASN A 104 19.95 -17.72 18.24
CA ASN A 104 21.07 -17.53 17.33
C ASN A 104 22.26 -16.77 17.96
N ALA A 105 22.05 -16.08 19.10
CA ALA A 105 23.11 -15.38 19.82
C ALA A 105 23.85 -16.30 20.81
N THR A 106 23.17 -17.29 21.39
CA THR A 106 23.78 -18.22 22.36
C THR A 106 24.64 -19.31 21.71
N LYS A 107 24.55 -19.53 20.39
CA LYS A 107 25.33 -20.54 19.64
C LYS A 107 26.66 -20.02 19.07
N ARG A 108 27.05 -18.77 19.34
CA ARG A 108 28.40 -18.26 19.05
C ARG A 108 29.20 -18.17 20.34
N THR A 109 29.44 -19.34 20.95
CA THR A 109 30.56 -19.55 21.87
C THR A 109 31.82 -19.87 21.08
#